data_AF-A0A6B0GR61-F1
#
_entry.id   AF-A0A6B0GR61-F1
#
_cell.length_a   1.000
_cell.length_b   1.000
_cell.length_c   1.000
_cell.angle_alpha   90.00
_cell.angle_beta   90.00
_cell.angle_gamma   90.00
#
_symmetry.space_group_name_H-M   'P 1'
#
loop_
_entity.id
_entity.type
_entity.pdbx_description
1 polymer ?
#
loop_
_entity_poly.entity_id
_entity_poly.type
_entity_poly.pdbx_seq_one_letter_code
_entity_poly.pdbx_strand_id
1 'polypeptide(L)'
;MVPLQPATQYVVGMTAAALAAFVLGARVFLPDVRPLAFAREFLRTDWRYIGLAWVVTFCVNELAHRFHADRTFTSHVYELEGSAVASFQSVVGVAPEWVTYSLTAFFTVAYLVAFPFIVLFTYFKLKAHDETQARRYAMAYVALVLAAVPFFLLFPVGIPGLYLPVVDPLMLEFDPVIRAGVLATDTLVKAFPSLHTGLSVLAALYARNATENYARVVSVLAFVIVLSTLYLGIHWLTDALAAAVLATGVYWFSQRIDPDRINPIARGD
;
A
#
# COMPACT_ATOMS: atom_id res chain seq x y z
N MET A 1 24.47 22.07 14.32
CA MET A 1 23.22 21.28 14.31
C MET A 1 23.61 19.82 14.06
N VAL A 2 23.23 18.89 14.94
CA VAL A 2 23.51 17.45 14.74
C VAL A 2 22.58 16.94 13.63
N PRO A 3 23.10 16.27 12.58
CA PRO A 3 22.25 15.72 11.53
C PRO A 3 21.32 14.64 12.10
N LEU A 4 20.06 14.65 11.67
CA LEU A 4 19.06 13.65 12.10
C LEU A 4 19.53 12.24 11.72
N GLN A 5 19.16 11.22 12.51
CA GLN A 5 19.40 9.82 12.15
C GLN A 5 18.67 9.48 10.83
N PRO A 6 19.23 8.61 9.96
CA PRO A 6 18.61 8.28 8.67
C PRO A 6 17.15 7.82 8.77
N ALA A 7 16.79 7.00 9.76
CA ALA A 7 15.39 6.60 9.96
C ALA A 7 14.47 7.79 10.29
N THR A 8 14.94 8.77 11.07
CA THR A 8 14.19 10.00 11.33
C THR A 8 14.05 10.85 10.06
N GLN A 9 15.11 10.96 9.25
CA GLN A 9 15.05 11.65 7.97
C GLN A 9 14.01 11.03 7.04
N TYR A 10 13.96 9.69 6.99
CA TYR A 10 12.96 8.95 6.22
C TYR A 10 11.53 9.29 6.67
N VAL A 11 11.25 9.20 7.96
CA VAL A 11 9.90 9.49 8.49
C VAL A 11 9.49 10.92 8.18
N VAL A 12 10.37 11.90 8.38
CA VAL A 12 10.09 13.31 8.08
C VAL A 12 9.85 13.52 6.58
N GLY A 13 10.73 12.98 5.73
CA GLY A 13 10.63 13.09 4.28
C GLY A 13 9.35 12.45 3.73
N MET A 14 9.03 11.24 4.15
CA MET A 14 7.82 10.53 3.73
C MET A 14 6.55 11.21 4.23
N THR A 15 6.55 11.72 5.46
CA THR A 15 5.42 12.49 5.99
C THR A 15 5.20 13.77 5.18
N ALA A 16 6.27 14.52 4.89
CA ALA A 16 6.18 15.75 4.09
C ALA A 16 5.68 15.46 2.67
N ALA A 17 6.22 14.43 2.01
CA ALA A 17 5.81 14.02 0.67
C ALA A 17 4.34 13.56 0.62
N ALA A 18 3.90 12.76 1.60
CA ALA A 18 2.51 12.33 1.72
C ALA A 18 1.58 13.53 1.93
N LEU A 19 1.91 14.45 2.84
CA LEU A 19 1.13 15.67 3.06
C LEU A 19 1.03 16.54 1.81
N ALA A 20 2.14 16.70 1.07
CA ALA A 20 2.15 17.44 -0.18
C ALA A 20 1.23 16.78 -1.23
N ALA A 21 1.32 15.46 -1.39
CA ALA A 21 0.46 14.69 -2.29
C ALA A 21 -1.03 14.83 -1.91
N PHE A 22 -1.34 14.78 -0.62
CA PHE A 22 -2.69 14.99 -0.10
C PHE A 22 -3.24 16.39 -0.37
N VAL A 23 -2.43 17.43 -0.12
CA VAL A 23 -2.82 18.82 -0.40
C VAL A 23 -3.06 19.02 -1.90
N LEU A 24 -2.19 18.48 -2.75
CA LEU A 24 -2.36 18.54 -4.20
C LEU A 24 -3.63 17.79 -4.64
N GLY A 25 -3.82 16.56 -4.15
CA GLY A 25 -5.00 15.76 -4.42
C GLY A 25 -6.29 16.42 -3.97
N ALA A 26 -6.30 17.06 -2.80
CA ALA A 26 -7.45 17.81 -2.31
C ALA A 26 -7.80 18.98 -3.24
N ARG A 27 -6.80 19.75 -3.69
CA ARG A 27 -7.04 20.85 -4.65
C ARG A 27 -7.61 20.37 -5.98
N VAL A 28 -7.22 19.19 -6.44
CA VAL A 28 -7.66 18.65 -7.74
C VAL A 28 -9.01 17.92 -7.64
N PHE A 29 -9.21 17.08 -6.63
CA PHE A 29 -10.34 16.16 -6.55
C PHE A 29 -11.42 16.55 -5.54
N LEU A 30 -11.12 17.51 -4.66
CA LEU A 30 -12.00 18.02 -3.61
C LEU A 30 -11.94 19.57 -3.53
N PRO A 31 -12.11 20.29 -4.66
CA PRO A 31 -11.88 21.74 -4.71
C PRO A 31 -12.80 22.56 -3.79
N ASP A 32 -13.99 22.04 -3.50
CA ASP A 32 -15.01 22.74 -2.70
C ASP A 32 -14.90 22.46 -1.19
N VAL A 33 -13.94 21.63 -0.77
CA VAL A 33 -13.78 21.26 0.65
C VAL A 33 -13.18 22.42 1.43
N ARG A 34 -13.92 22.87 2.45
CA ARG A 34 -13.47 23.90 3.39
C ARG A 34 -12.54 23.28 4.46
N PRO A 35 -11.28 23.73 4.61
CA PRO A 35 -10.31 23.09 5.50
C PRO A 35 -10.75 22.97 6.97
N LEU A 36 -11.37 24.01 7.52
CA LEU A 36 -11.86 24.01 8.90
C LEU A 36 -13.01 23.01 9.12
N ALA A 37 -13.92 22.91 8.15
CA ALA A 37 -15.02 21.95 8.22
C ALA A 37 -14.49 20.52 8.13
N PHE A 38 -13.58 20.27 7.20
CA PHE A 38 -12.89 18.99 7.06
C PHE A 38 -12.15 18.58 8.34
N ALA A 39 -11.37 19.49 8.93
CA ALA A 39 -10.64 19.20 10.17
C ALA A 39 -11.58 18.88 11.34
N ARG A 40 -12.68 19.64 11.48
CA ARG A 40 -13.69 19.39 12.52
C ARG A 40 -14.35 18.02 12.34
N GLU A 41 -14.67 17.67 11.11
CA GLU A 41 -15.28 16.39 10.79
C GLU A 41 -14.31 15.22 11.01
N PHE A 42 -13.06 15.39 10.59
CA PHE A 42 -12.01 14.41 10.79
C PHE A 42 -11.83 14.05 12.27
N LEU A 43 -11.79 15.07 13.14
CA LEU A 43 -11.66 14.91 14.59
C LEU A 43 -12.93 14.33 15.25
N ARG A 44 -14.09 14.41 14.59
CA ARG A 44 -15.35 13.87 15.12
C ARG A 44 -15.57 12.42 14.71
N THR A 45 -15.35 12.09 13.43
CA THR A 45 -15.79 10.82 12.84
C THR A 45 -14.67 10.07 12.10
N ASP A 46 -13.92 10.72 11.21
CA ASP A 46 -13.02 9.99 10.29
C ASP A 46 -11.84 9.31 10.99
N TRP A 47 -11.32 9.94 12.05
CA TRP A 47 -10.21 9.37 12.82
C TRP A 47 -10.57 8.00 13.40
N ARG A 48 -11.84 7.70 13.62
CA ARG A 48 -12.27 6.41 14.19
C ARG A 48 -12.10 5.28 13.16
N TYR A 49 -12.42 5.54 11.89
CA TYR A 49 -12.23 4.56 10.81
C TYR A 49 -10.77 4.46 10.38
N ILE A 50 -10.11 5.60 10.15
CA ILE A 50 -8.71 5.65 9.73
C ILE A 50 -7.80 5.19 10.86
N GLY A 51 -8.10 5.57 12.09
CA GLY A 51 -7.38 5.13 13.28
C GLY A 51 -7.53 3.63 13.51
N LEU A 52 -8.73 3.05 13.33
CA LEU A 52 -8.89 1.60 13.39
C LEU A 52 -8.06 0.89 12.30
N ALA A 53 -8.12 1.36 11.06
CA ALA A 53 -7.31 0.84 9.97
C ALA A 53 -5.81 0.90 10.29
N TRP A 54 -5.34 2.03 10.82
CA TRP A 54 -3.96 2.21 11.25
C TRP A 54 -3.58 1.27 12.40
N VAL A 55 -4.40 1.16 13.45
CA VAL A 55 -4.16 0.24 14.58
C VAL A 55 -4.10 -1.20 14.08
N VAL A 56 -5.03 -1.62 13.23
CA VAL A 56 -5.03 -2.98 12.66
C VAL A 56 -3.74 -3.22 11.88
N THR A 57 -3.37 -2.34 10.95
CA THR A 57 -2.15 -2.49 10.16
C THR A 57 -0.90 -2.49 11.03
N PHE A 58 -0.83 -1.62 12.04
CA PHE A 58 0.27 -1.58 13.01
C PHE A 58 0.36 -2.90 13.80
N CYS A 59 -0.77 -3.38 14.35
CA CYS A 59 -0.82 -4.65 15.07
C CYS A 59 -0.43 -5.83 14.18
N VAL A 60 -0.89 -5.88 12.94
CA VAL A 60 -0.49 -6.92 11.98
C VAL A 60 1.00 -6.89 11.72
N ASN A 61 1.58 -5.68 11.55
CA ASN A 61 3.02 -5.54 11.38
C ASN A 61 3.79 -6.06 12.61
N GLU A 62 3.40 -5.63 13.81
CA GLU A 62 4.01 -6.08 15.07
C GLU A 62 3.87 -7.60 15.29
N LEU A 63 2.70 -8.16 14.98
CA LEU A 63 2.47 -9.59 15.08
C LEU A 63 3.39 -10.35 14.12
N ALA A 64 3.50 -9.88 12.87
CA ALA A 64 4.37 -10.50 11.90
C ALA A 64 5.85 -10.36 12.28
N HIS A 65 6.28 -9.25 12.88
CA HIS A 65 7.65 -9.11 13.42
C HIS A 65 7.96 -10.12 14.53
N ARG A 66 6.98 -10.44 15.39
CA ARG A 66 7.21 -11.23 16.62
C ARG A 66 6.87 -12.71 16.52
N PHE A 67 5.94 -13.08 15.65
CA PHE A 67 5.29 -14.40 15.68
C PHE A 67 5.25 -15.10 14.31
N HIS A 68 5.99 -14.61 13.31
CA HIS A 68 6.12 -15.37 12.06
C HIS A 68 6.86 -16.69 12.29
N ALA A 69 6.53 -17.71 11.51
CA ALA A 69 7.22 -19.00 11.56
C ALA A 69 8.71 -18.84 11.19
N ASP A 70 9.58 -19.60 11.85
CA ASP A 70 11.04 -19.53 11.60
C ASP A 70 11.43 -19.94 10.17
N ARG A 71 10.64 -20.83 9.56
CA ARG A 71 10.83 -21.26 8.17
C ARG A 71 10.14 -20.32 7.20
N THR A 72 10.78 -20.04 6.07
CA THR A 72 10.16 -19.32 4.96
C THR A 72 9.60 -20.27 3.90
N PHE A 73 8.63 -19.77 3.14
CA PHE A 73 7.97 -20.50 2.04
C PHE A 73 8.34 -19.91 0.68
N THR A 74 9.39 -19.10 0.61
CA THR A 74 9.88 -18.45 -0.62
C THR A 74 10.16 -19.45 -1.73
N SER A 75 10.70 -20.63 -1.39
CA SER A 75 10.96 -21.69 -2.38
C SER A 75 9.69 -22.17 -3.07
N HIS A 76 8.55 -22.22 -2.36
CA HIS A 76 7.29 -22.69 -2.93
C HIS A 76 6.73 -21.65 -3.91
N VAL A 77 6.89 -20.36 -3.62
CA VAL A 77 6.54 -19.29 -4.56
C VAL A 77 7.45 -19.35 -5.79
N TYR A 78 8.75 -19.58 -5.59
CA TYR A 78 9.69 -19.77 -6.69
C TYR A 78 9.39 -21.01 -7.53
N GLU A 79 8.99 -22.13 -6.95
CA GLU A 79 8.56 -23.32 -7.69
C GLU A 79 7.33 -23.07 -8.57
N LEU A 80 6.46 -22.13 -8.18
CA LEU A 80 5.26 -21.76 -8.94
C LEU A 80 5.56 -20.83 -10.12
N GLU A 81 6.35 -19.77 -9.93
CA GLU A 81 6.58 -18.75 -10.97
C GLU A 81 8.00 -18.71 -11.57
N GLY A 82 8.93 -19.44 -10.98
CA GLY A 82 10.35 -19.40 -11.35
C GLY A 82 10.95 -18.00 -11.17
N SER A 83 11.75 -17.58 -12.15
CA SER A 83 12.36 -16.24 -12.19
C SER A 83 11.53 -15.23 -12.98
N ALA A 84 10.21 -15.42 -13.11
CA ALA A 84 9.35 -14.54 -13.92
C ALA A 84 9.50 -13.06 -13.53
N VAL A 85 9.61 -12.76 -12.23
CA VAL A 85 9.83 -11.39 -11.74
C VAL A 85 11.09 -10.72 -12.33
N ALA A 86 12.12 -11.48 -12.72
CA ALA A 86 13.33 -10.93 -13.31
C ALA A 86 13.07 -10.22 -14.65
N SER A 87 11.99 -10.55 -15.37
CA SER A 87 11.64 -9.85 -16.61
C SER A 87 11.32 -8.37 -16.37
N PHE A 88 10.90 -7.99 -15.16
CA PHE A 88 10.62 -6.60 -14.81
C PHE A 88 11.90 -5.78 -14.60
N GLN A 89 13.05 -6.44 -14.40
CA GLN A 89 14.36 -5.78 -14.29
C GLN A 89 15.23 -5.97 -15.53
N SER A 90 14.69 -6.41 -16.67
CA SER A 90 15.48 -6.70 -17.88
C SER A 90 16.26 -5.49 -18.44
N VAL A 91 15.90 -4.28 -18.03
CA VAL A 91 16.59 -3.04 -18.40
C VAL A 91 17.81 -2.74 -17.50
N VAL A 92 17.85 -3.30 -16.30
CA VAL A 92 18.94 -3.12 -15.33
C VAL A 92 20.20 -3.79 -15.89
N GLY A 93 21.33 -3.06 -15.88
CA GLY A 93 22.60 -3.53 -16.45
C GLY A 93 22.68 -3.53 -17.99
N VAL A 94 21.57 -3.28 -18.69
CA VAL A 94 21.54 -3.18 -20.17
C VAL A 94 21.35 -1.73 -20.64
N ALA A 95 20.46 -0.99 -19.98
CA ALA A 95 20.22 0.42 -20.28
C ALA A 95 21.33 1.31 -19.70
N PRO A 96 21.53 2.53 -20.25
CA PRO A 96 22.41 3.51 -19.63
C PRO A 96 22.06 3.76 -18.16
N GLU A 97 23.06 3.96 -17.31
CA GLU A 97 22.88 4.08 -15.85
C GLU A 97 21.85 5.15 -15.46
N TRP A 98 21.83 6.28 -16.16
CA TRP A 98 20.88 7.36 -15.90
C TRP A 98 19.41 6.94 -16.15
N VAL A 99 19.17 6.02 -17.08
CA VAL A 99 17.82 5.46 -17.36
C VAL A 99 17.40 4.58 -16.18
N THR A 100 18.26 3.65 -15.79
CA THR A 100 18.00 2.75 -14.65
C THR A 100 17.80 3.53 -13.36
N TYR A 101 18.63 4.54 -13.11
CA TYR A 101 18.48 5.44 -11.96
C TYR A 101 17.14 6.18 -11.98
N SER A 102 16.75 6.76 -13.13
CA SER A 102 15.50 7.51 -13.26
C SER A 102 14.27 6.61 -13.10
N LEU A 103 14.30 5.40 -13.65
CA LEU A 103 13.22 4.42 -13.47
C LEU A 103 13.11 3.96 -12.02
N THR A 104 14.25 3.67 -11.37
CA THR A 104 14.27 3.29 -9.94
C THR A 104 13.74 4.42 -9.07
N ALA A 105 14.13 5.67 -9.33
CA ALA A 105 13.60 6.84 -8.64
C ALA A 105 12.08 6.97 -8.83
N PHE A 106 11.60 6.87 -10.06
CA PHE A 106 10.18 6.95 -10.39
C PHE A 106 9.35 5.87 -9.68
N PHE A 107 9.76 4.60 -9.79
CA PHE A 107 9.03 3.50 -9.17
C PHE A 107 9.10 3.54 -7.63
N THR A 108 10.22 4.00 -7.07
CA THR A 108 10.36 4.24 -5.63
C THR A 108 9.41 5.34 -5.15
N VAL A 109 9.28 6.45 -5.88
CA VAL A 109 8.31 7.51 -5.56
C VAL A 109 6.87 7.01 -5.67
N ALA A 110 6.55 6.24 -6.71
CA ALA A 110 5.22 5.63 -6.82
C ALA A 110 4.92 4.69 -5.65
N TYR A 111 5.89 3.85 -5.26
CA TYR A 111 5.75 2.93 -4.14
C TYR A 111 5.62 3.64 -2.79
N LEU A 112 6.41 4.67 -2.53
CA LEU A 112 6.45 5.33 -1.21
C LEU A 112 5.46 6.49 -1.05
N VAL A 113 5.09 7.17 -2.14
CA VAL A 113 4.26 8.39 -2.09
C VAL A 113 2.89 8.16 -2.72
N ALA A 114 2.84 7.58 -3.93
CA ALA A 114 1.55 7.38 -4.61
C ALA A 114 0.69 6.32 -3.89
N PHE A 115 1.30 5.26 -3.35
CA PHE A 115 0.61 4.23 -2.58
C PHE A 115 -0.18 4.77 -1.37
N PRO A 116 0.46 5.38 -0.34
CA PRO A 116 -0.30 5.88 0.81
C PRO A 116 -1.29 6.98 0.41
N PHE A 117 -0.95 7.77 -0.62
CA PHE A 117 -1.88 8.74 -1.18
C PHE A 117 -3.16 8.08 -1.70
N ILE A 118 -3.10 7.14 -2.65
CA ILE A 118 -4.34 6.56 -3.21
C ILE A 118 -5.11 5.76 -2.16
N VAL A 119 -4.42 5.05 -1.27
CA VAL A 119 -5.08 4.20 -0.27
C VAL A 119 -5.87 5.05 0.71
N LEU A 120 -5.30 6.13 1.23
CA LEU A 120 -5.96 6.95 2.23
C LEU A 120 -6.88 8.01 1.60
N PHE A 121 -6.46 8.65 0.50
CA PHE A 121 -7.25 9.69 -0.15
C PHE A 121 -8.55 9.15 -0.76
N THR A 122 -8.58 7.88 -1.19
CA THR A 122 -9.80 7.23 -1.70
C THR A 122 -10.93 7.26 -0.67
N TYR A 123 -10.64 7.06 0.62
CA TYR A 123 -11.66 7.16 1.67
C TYR A 123 -12.31 8.55 1.68
N PHE A 124 -11.50 9.62 1.68
CA PHE A 124 -12.03 10.99 1.71
C PHE A 124 -12.78 11.35 0.43
N LYS A 125 -12.28 10.90 -0.73
CA LYS A 125 -12.94 11.16 -2.00
C LYS A 125 -14.28 10.44 -2.11
N LEU A 126 -14.36 9.19 -1.65
CA LEU A 126 -15.63 8.47 -1.52
C LEU A 126 -16.56 9.19 -0.57
N LYS A 127 -16.09 9.58 0.62
CA LYS A 127 -16.94 10.21 1.64
C LYS A 127 -17.62 11.48 1.13
N ALA A 128 -16.88 12.30 0.38
CA ALA A 128 -17.42 13.50 -0.23
C ALA A 128 -18.49 13.25 -1.32
N HIS A 129 -18.62 12.00 -1.80
CA HIS A 129 -19.53 11.60 -2.86
C HIS A 129 -20.65 10.66 -2.38
N ASP A 130 -20.30 9.64 -1.61
CA ASP A 130 -21.16 8.65 -0.97
C ASP A 130 -20.48 8.13 0.31
N GLU A 131 -20.99 8.56 1.47
CA GLU A 131 -20.47 8.16 2.78
C GLU A 131 -20.59 6.65 3.04
N THR A 132 -21.62 5.99 2.49
CA THR A 132 -21.81 4.54 2.61
C THR A 132 -20.66 3.80 1.93
N GLN A 133 -20.24 4.27 0.76
CA GLN A 133 -19.11 3.68 0.04
C GLN A 133 -17.78 3.93 0.77
N ALA A 134 -17.61 5.08 1.43
CA ALA A 134 -16.43 5.32 2.27
C ALA A 134 -16.35 4.36 3.47
N ARG A 135 -17.48 4.10 4.13
CA ARG A 135 -17.57 3.12 5.24
C ARG A 135 -17.31 1.69 4.75
N ARG A 136 -17.88 1.30 3.60
CA ARG A 136 -17.60 0.01 2.95
C ARG A 136 -16.13 -0.14 2.59
N TYR A 137 -15.50 0.92 2.06
CA TYR A 137 -14.07 0.93 1.75
C TYR A 137 -13.20 0.74 3.01
N ALA A 138 -13.50 1.45 4.11
CA ALA A 138 -12.78 1.28 5.37
C ALA A 138 -12.91 -0.14 5.93
N MET A 139 -14.11 -0.73 5.88
CA MET A 139 -14.33 -2.12 6.29
C MET A 139 -13.59 -3.11 5.38
N ALA A 140 -13.64 -2.89 4.07
CA ALA A 140 -12.94 -3.71 3.08
C ALA A 140 -11.41 -3.63 3.26
N TYR A 141 -10.87 -2.45 3.57
CA TYR A 141 -9.47 -2.27 3.93
C TYR A 141 -9.10 -3.17 5.11
N VAL A 142 -9.85 -3.08 6.21
CA VAL A 142 -9.59 -3.87 7.42
C VAL A 142 -9.70 -5.36 7.13
N ALA A 143 -10.74 -5.78 6.42
CA ALA A 143 -10.93 -7.18 6.05
C ALA A 143 -9.79 -7.72 5.17
N LEU A 144 -9.28 -6.92 4.22
CA LEU A 144 -8.15 -7.32 3.38
C LEU A 144 -6.85 -7.44 4.18
N VAL A 145 -6.57 -6.48 5.08
CA VAL A 145 -5.39 -6.53 5.96
C VAL A 145 -5.46 -7.75 6.89
N LEU A 146 -6.62 -8.02 7.49
CA LEU A 146 -6.82 -9.19 8.34
C LEU A 146 -6.73 -10.51 7.55
N ALA A 147 -7.20 -10.54 6.31
CA ALA A 147 -7.08 -11.72 5.45
C ALA A 147 -5.62 -12.06 5.09
N ALA A 148 -4.71 -11.10 5.12
CA ALA A 148 -3.28 -11.33 4.89
C ALA A 148 -2.56 -11.92 6.13
N VAL A 149 -3.10 -11.72 7.35
CA VAL A 149 -2.45 -12.13 8.61
C VAL A 149 -2.05 -13.60 8.65
N PRO A 150 -2.93 -14.57 8.31
CA PRO A 150 -2.54 -15.99 8.36
C PRO A 150 -1.34 -16.30 7.47
N PHE A 151 -1.19 -15.61 6.34
CA PHE A 151 -0.06 -15.80 5.43
C PHE A 151 1.23 -15.22 6.03
N PHE A 152 1.18 -14.00 6.58
CA PHE A 152 2.36 -13.39 7.19
C PHE A 152 2.88 -14.16 8.41
N LEU A 153 1.98 -14.78 9.18
CA LEU A 153 2.36 -15.53 10.37
C LEU A 153 2.78 -16.97 10.04
N LEU A 154 1.97 -17.69 9.27
CA LEU A 154 2.14 -19.13 9.07
C LEU A 154 2.94 -19.49 7.82
N PHE A 155 2.96 -18.58 6.84
CA PHE A 155 3.58 -18.78 5.53
C PHE A 155 4.45 -17.58 5.12
N PRO A 156 5.44 -17.16 5.94
CA PRO A 156 6.27 -16.01 5.62
C PRO A 156 7.05 -16.25 4.31
N VAL A 157 7.04 -15.24 3.43
CA VAL A 157 7.67 -15.28 2.10
C VAL A 157 8.62 -14.09 1.98
N GLY A 158 9.89 -14.40 1.72
CA GLY A 158 10.94 -13.42 1.46
C GLY A 158 10.75 -12.67 0.14
N ILE A 159 11.27 -11.46 0.05
CA ILE A 159 11.29 -10.71 -1.21
C ILE A 159 12.19 -11.37 -2.28
N PRO A 160 11.86 -11.28 -3.58
CA PRO A 160 12.65 -11.93 -4.63
C PRO A 160 14.07 -11.38 -4.74
N GLY A 161 14.28 -10.08 -4.48
CA GLY A 161 15.61 -9.46 -4.53
C GLY A 161 16.60 -9.95 -3.46
N LEU A 162 16.15 -10.72 -2.46
CA LEU A 162 17.04 -11.40 -1.50
C LEU A 162 17.12 -12.91 -1.73
N TYR A 163 16.39 -13.44 -2.71
CA TYR A 163 16.31 -14.87 -2.99
C TYR A 163 16.91 -15.23 -4.36
N LEU A 164 16.70 -14.40 -5.38
CA LEU A 164 17.18 -14.62 -6.74
C LEU A 164 18.42 -13.78 -7.02
N PRO A 165 19.57 -14.38 -7.40
CA PRO A 165 20.77 -13.61 -7.77
C PRO A 165 20.62 -12.71 -9.00
N VAL A 166 19.56 -12.90 -9.77
CA VAL A 166 19.27 -12.15 -11.02
C VAL A 166 18.24 -11.03 -10.81
N VAL A 167 17.85 -10.77 -9.56
CA VAL A 167 16.91 -9.72 -9.18
C VAL A 167 17.54 -8.90 -8.08
N ASP A 168 17.71 -7.61 -8.31
CA ASP A 168 18.27 -6.70 -7.31
C ASP A 168 17.14 -6.10 -6.46
N PRO A 169 17.32 -5.93 -5.13
CA PRO A 169 16.35 -5.23 -4.29
C PRO A 169 16.51 -3.70 -4.46
N LEU A 170 16.24 -3.20 -5.67
CA LEU A 170 16.62 -1.86 -6.13
C LEU A 170 16.24 -0.73 -5.16
N MET A 171 15.07 -0.81 -4.50
CA MET A 171 14.66 0.21 -3.53
C MET A 171 15.58 0.27 -2.30
N LEU A 172 16.06 -0.89 -1.82
CA LEU A 172 16.97 -0.97 -0.68
C LEU A 172 18.38 -0.47 -1.02
N GLU A 173 18.74 -0.49 -2.30
CA GLU A 173 20.05 -0.07 -2.80
C GLU A 173 20.07 1.38 -3.32
N PHE A 174 18.89 1.95 -3.55
CA PHE A 174 18.74 3.27 -4.18
C PHE A 174 19.22 4.43 -3.31
N ASP A 175 18.82 4.47 -2.04
CA ASP A 175 19.15 5.57 -1.13
C ASP A 175 19.30 5.08 0.33
N PRO A 176 20.36 5.47 1.07
CA PRO A 176 20.59 5.02 2.44
C PRO A 176 19.49 5.40 3.44
N VAL A 177 18.83 6.55 3.26
CA VAL A 177 17.72 7.00 4.10
C VAL A 177 16.49 6.14 3.85
N ILE A 178 16.19 5.85 2.58
CA ILE A 178 15.11 4.92 2.20
C ILE A 178 15.37 3.52 2.76
N ARG A 179 16.59 3.00 2.57
CA ARG A 179 16.99 1.70 3.13
C ARG A 179 16.79 1.65 4.63
N ALA A 180 17.28 2.64 5.37
CA ALA A 180 17.15 2.71 6.82
C ALA A 180 15.68 2.73 7.27
N GLY A 181 14.83 3.48 6.57
CA GLY A 181 13.40 3.55 6.86
C GLY A 181 12.65 2.24 6.62
N VAL A 182 12.93 1.58 5.49
CA VAL A 182 12.31 0.30 5.15
C VAL A 182 12.75 -0.79 6.14
N LEU A 183 14.05 -0.89 6.43
CA LEU A 183 14.57 -1.88 7.40
C LEU A 183 14.12 -1.62 8.83
N ALA A 184 13.73 -0.40 9.18
CA ALA A 184 13.17 -0.08 10.49
C ALA A 184 11.71 -0.51 10.66
N THR A 185 11.01 -0.81 9.57
CA THR A 185 9.55 -1.05 9.59
C THR A 185 9.14 -2.41 9.03
N ASP A 186 9.93 -3.00 8.14
CA ASP A 186 9.64 -4.27 7.47
C ASP A 186 10.61 -5.40 7.86
N THR A 187 10.07 -6.61 7.99
CA THR A 187 10.80 -7.87 8.21
C THR A 187 11.46 -8.44 6.95
N LEU A 188 11.06 -7.95 5.76
CA LEU A 188 11.40 -8.49 4.43
C LEU A 188 10.94 -9.93 4.13
N VAL A 189 10.15 -10.55 5.04
CA VAL A 189 9.55 -11.89 4.88
C VAL A 189 8.01 -11.87 4.85
N LYS A 190 7.42 -10.72 4.48
CA LYS A 190 5.96 -10.52 4.35
C LYS A 190 5.55 -10.22 2.89
N ALA A 191 6.23 -10.81 1.91
CA ALA A 191 5.92 -10.53 0.51
C ALA A 191 4.52 -11.06 0.10
N PHE A 192 4.11 -12.22 0.62
CA PHE A 192 2.88 -12.91 0.21
C PHE A 192 1.75 -12.83 1.26
N PRO A 193 0.52 -12.43 0.88
CA PRO A 193 0.15 -11.70 -0.35
C PRO A 193 0.57 -10.23 -0.28
N SER A 194 0.79 -9.58 -1.42
CA SER A 194 1.22 -8.18 -1.46
C SER A 194 0.11 -7.21 -1.02
N LEU A 195 0.19 -6.68 0.21
CA LEU A 195 -0.76 -5.65 0.66
C LEU A 195 -0.68 -4.36 -0.16
N HIS A 196 0.50 -4.01 -0.69
CA HIS A 196 0.65 -2.85 -1.58
C HIS A 196 -0.20 -3.02 -2.85
N THR A 197 -0.13 -4.21 -3.47
CA THR A 197 -0.97 -4.55 -4.62
C THR A 197 -2.45 -4.59 -4.23
N GLY A 198 -2.78 -5.35 -3.18
CA GLY A 198 -4.18 -5.57 -2.79
C GLY A 198 -4.90 -4.27 -2.43
N LEU A 199 -4.28 -3.40 -1.62
CA LEU A 199 -4.87 -2.12 -1.23
C LEU A 199 -4.96 -1.14 -2.39
N SER A 200 -3.99 -1.14 -3.31
CA SER A 200 -4.04 -0.32 -4.52
C SER A 200 -5.16 -0.75 -5.46
N VAL A 201 -5.32 -2.06 -5.68
CA VAL A 201 -6.43 -2.64 -6.45
C VAL A 201 -7.77 -2.32 -5.78
N LEU A 202 -7.86 -2.46 -4.46
CA LEU A 202 -9.06 -2.13 -3.69
C LEU A 202 -9.44 -0.66 -3.85
N ALA A 203 -8.47 0.26 -3.73
CA ALA A 203 -8.67 1.69 -3.97
C ALA A 203 -9.19 1.96 -5.39
N ALA A 204 -8.60 1.32 -6.40
CA ALA A 204 -9.04 1.48 -7.80
C ALA A 204 -10.46 0.93 -8.06
N LEU A 205 -10.84 -0.19 -7.43
CA LEU A 205 -12.20 -0.73 -7.52
C LEU A 205 -13.22 0.23 -6.92
N TYR A 206 -12.92 0.78 -5.74
CA TYR A 206 -13.80 1.72 -5.05
C TYR A 206 -13.85 3.10 -5.69
N ALA A 207 -12.75 3.59 -6.27
CA ALA A 207 -12.70 4.92 -6.89
C ALA A 207 -13.76 5.10 -8.01
N ARG A 208 -14.24 4.01 -8.61
CA ARG A 208 -15.36 3.98 -9.58
C ARG A 208 -16.68 4.49 -9.00
N ASN A 209 -16.86 4.42 -7.68
CA ASN A 209 -18.03 4.92 -6.96
C ASN A 209 -17.93 6.43 -6.62
N ALA A 210 -16.84 7.10 -6.98
CA ALA A 210 -16.68 8.54 -6.83
C ALA A 210 -16.94 9.27 -8.15
N THR A 211 -15.89 9.54 -8.95
CA THR A 211 -16.02 10.19 -10.26
C THR A 211 -15.17 9.48 -11.29
N GLU A 212 -15.55 9.55 -12.58
CA GLU A 212 -14.83 8.85 -13.66
C GLU A 212 -13.36 9.30 -13.77
N ASN A 213 -13.10 10.61 -13.70
CA ASN A 213 -11.74 11.15 -13.74
C ASN A 213 -10.90 10.59 -12.58
N TYR A 214 -11.44 10.63 -11.36
CA TYR A 214 -10.75 10.10 -10.19
C TYR A 214 -10.47 8.59 -10.32
N ALA A 215 -11.47 7.82 -10.76
CA ALA A 215 -11.32 6.39 -10.99
C ALA A 215 -10.22 6.07 -12.01
N ARG A 216 -10.10 6.85 -13.08
CA ARG A 216 -9.05 6.69 -14.10
C ARG A 216 -7.67 6.95 -13.52
N VAL A 217 -7.50 8.06 -12.78
CA VAL A 217 -6.22 8.42 -12.15
C VAL A 217 -5.79 7.36 -11.13
N VAL A 218 -6.70 6.95 -10.24
CA VAL A 218 -6.39 5.92 -9.23
C VAL A 218 -6.09 4.57 -9.89
N SER A 219 -6.79 4.19 -10.96
CA SER A 219 -6.50 2.95 -11.68
C SER A 219 -5.10 2.95 -12.32
N VAL A 220 -4.68 4.06 -12.92
CA VAL A 220 -3.33 4.21 -13.47
C VAL A 220 -2.29 4.16 -12.35
N LEU A 221 -2.50 4.90 -11.25
CA LEU A 221 -1.58 4.87 -10.12
C LEU A 221 -1.49 3.49 -9.49
N ALA A 222 -2.61 2.80 -9.32
CA ALA A 222 -2.62 1.42 -8.80
C ALA A 222 -1.83 0.48 -9.71
N PHE A 223 -2.00 0.57 -11.03
CA PHE A 223 -1.21 -0.20 -11.98
C PHE A 223 0.29 0.10 -11.88
N VAL A 224 0.65 1.39 -11.80
CA VAL A 224 2.05 1.81 -11.63
C VAL A 224 2.64 1.30 -10.31
N ILE A 225 1.88 1.33 -9.21
CA ILE A 225 2.33 0.80 -7.90
C ILE A 225 2.58 -0.70 -7.98
N VAL A 226 1.69 -1.47 -8.62
CA VAL A 226 1.90 -2.91 -8.83
C VAL A 226 3.18 -3.14 -9.63
N LEU A 227 3.38 -2.41 -10.73
CA LEU A 227 4.63 -2.48 -11.50
C LEU A 227 5.85 -2.06 -10.67
N SER A 228 5.75 -1.04 -9.81
CA SER A 228 6.83 -0.67 -8.89
C SER A 228 7.24 -1.84 -8.02
N THR A 229 6.27 -2.60 -7.48
CA THR A 229 6.60 -3.70 -6.56
C THR A 229 7.42 -4.79 -7.24
N LEU A 230 7.15 -5.07 -8.52
CA LEU A 230 7.85 -6.07 -9.33
C LEU A 230 9.20 -5.54 -9.82
N TYR A 231 9.22 -4.31 -10.36
CA TYR A 231 10.44 -3.65 -10.83
C TYR A 231 11.47 -3.48 -9.70
N LEU A 232 11.04 -3.08 -8.51
CA LEU A 232 11.94 -2.85 -7.37
C LEU A 232 12.44 -4.15 -6.72
N GLY A 233 12.02 -5.33 -7.19
CA GLY A 233 12.49 -6.62 -6.67
C GLY A 233 11.96 -6.96 -5.28
N ILE A 234 10.85 -6.35 -4.85
CA ILE A 234 10.30 -6.48 -3.49
C ILE A 234 9.04 -7.35 -3.41
N HIS A 235 8.48 -7.77 -4.55
CA HIS A 235 7.29 -8.64 -4.61
C HIS A 235 7.36 -9.60 -5.81
N TRP A 236 6.73 -10.75 -5.64
CA TRP A 236 6.58 -11.81 -6.64
C TRP A 236 5.34 -11.56 -7.51
N LEU A 237 5.29 -12.11 -8.74
CA LEU A 237 4.09 -11.97 -9.57
C LEU A 237 2.88 -12.69 -8.94
N THR A 238 3.12 -13.83 -8.32
CA THR A 238 2.13 -14.69 -7.66
C THR A 238 1.54 -14.00 -6.43
N ASP A 239 2.34 -13.25 -5.68
CA ASP A 239 1.82 -12.48 -4.53
C ASP A 239 0.91 -11.33 -4.96
N ALA A 240 1.21 -10.69 -6.09
CA ALA A 240 0.42 -9.63 -6.67
C ALA A 240 -0.92 -10.16 -7.20
N LEU A 241 -0.89 -11.31 -7.89
CA LEU A 241 -2.11 -11.99 -8.35
C LEU A 241 -2.99 -12.42 -7.18
N ALA A 242 -2.42 -13.07 -6.16
CA ALA A 242 -3.16 -13.48 -4.98
C ALA A 242 -3.79 -12.28 -4.26
N ALA A 243 -3.06 -11.18 -4.12
CA ALA A 243 -3.56 -9.94 -3.52
C ALA A 243 -4.70 -9.30 -4.33
N ALA A 244 -4.60 -9.30 -5.66
CA ALA A 244 -5.66 -8.78 -6.53
C ALA A 244 -6.95 -9.61 -6.44
N VAL A 245 -6.83 -10.94 -6.34
CA VAL A 245 -7.97 -11.84 -6.11
C VAL A 245 -8.61 -11.57 -4.75
N LEU A 246 -7.81 -11.49 -3.68
CA LEU A 246 -8.30 -11.18 -2.34
C LEU A 246 -9.00 -9.81 -2.29
N ALA A 247 -8.39 -8.78 -2.86
CA ALA A 247 -8.97 -7.44 -2.92
C ALA A 247 -10.32 -7.43 -3.65
N THR A 248 -10.42 -8.15 -4.77
CA THR A 248 -11.68 -8.28 -5.54
C THR A 248 -12.75 -9.03 -4.74
N GLY A 249 -12.37 -10.11 -4.06
CA GLY A 249 -13.28 -10.88 -3.20
C GLY A 249 -13.82 -10.05 -2.03
N VAL A 250 -12.94 -9.32 -1.33
CA VAL A 250 -13.32 -8.44 -0.22
C VAL A 250 -14.18 -7.27 -0.71
N TYR A 251 -13.84 -6.65 -1.85
CA TYR A 251 -14.69 -5.66 -2.50
C TYR A 251 -16.10 -6.21 -2.74
N TRP A 252 -16.22 -7.36 -3.41
CA TRP A 252 -17.51 -7.96 -3.73
C TRP A 252 -18.32 -8.32 -2.49
N PHE A 253 -17.68 -8.83 -1.44
CA PHE A 253 -18.32 -9.13 -0.16
C PHE A 253 -18.81 -7.86 0.54
N SER A 254 -17.99 -6.81 0.57
CA SER A 254 -18.33 -5.55 1.23
C SER A 254 -19.53 -4.82 0.59
N GLN A 255 -19.78 -5.02 -0.71
CA GLN A 255 -20.97 -4.47 -1.37
C GLN A 255 -22.28 -5.15 -0.96
N ARG A 256 -22.22 -6.35 -0.36
CA ARG A 256 -23.39 -7.10 0.17
C ARG A 256 -23.69 -6.80 1.62
N ILE A 257 -22.81 -6.08 2.29
CA ILE A 257 -22.95 -5.71 3.69
C ILE A 257 -23.46 -4.28 3.77
N ASP A 258 -24.45 -4.11 4.63
CA ASP A 258 -24.85 -2.80 5.11
C ASP A 258 -23.86 -2.36 6.20
N PRO A 259 -23.01 -1.36 5.94
CA PRO A 259 -22.00 -0.93 6.91
C PRO A 259 -22.63 -0.43 8.22
N ASP A 260 -23.87 0.04 8.20
CA ASP A 260 -24.54 0.57 9.40
C ASP A 260 -24.98 -0.52 10.38
N ARG A 261 -25.14 -1.77 9.89
CA ARG A 261 -25.42 -2.92 10.75
C ARG A 261 -24.21 -3.35 11.57
N ILE A 262 -23.01 -3.11 11.06
CA ILE A 262 -21.74 -3.56 11.65
C ILE A 262 -21.01 -2.42 12.34
N ASN A 263 -21.47 -1.17 12.19
CA ASN A 263 -20.81 0.00 12.74
C ASN A 263 -20.88 0.03 14.28
N PRO A 264 -19.78 -0.26 15.01
CA PRO A 264 -19.79 -0.18 16.47
C PRO A 264 -19.75 1.29 16.94
N ILE A 265 -19.44 2.23 16.04
CA ILE A 265 -19.24 3.65 16.30
C ILE A 265 -20.55 4.45 16.12
N ALA A 266 -21.51 3.96 15.32
CA ALA A 266 -22.77 4.65 15.05
C ALA A 266 -23.82 4.53 16.18
N ARG A 267 -23.64 3.63 17.14
CA ARG A 267 -24.65 3.37 18.20
C ARG A 267 -24.63 4.38 19.36
N GLY A 268 -24.11 5.57 19.15
CA GLY A 268 -23.82 6.54 20.23
C GLY A 268 -24.51 7.91 20.12
N ASP A 269 -25.42 8.09 19.16
CA ASP A 269 -26.22 9.31 19.03
C ASP A 269 -27.65 9.10 19.58
#